data_AF-Q31BF5-F1
#
_entry.id   AF-Q31BF5-F1
#
_cell.length_a   1.000
_cell.length_b   1.000
_cell.length_c   1.000
_cell.angle_alpha   90.00
_cell.angle_beta   90.00
_cell.angle_gamma   90.00
#
_symmetry.space_group_name_H-M   'P 1'
#
loop_
_entity.id
_entity.type
_entity.pdbx_description
1 polymer ?
#
loop_
_entity_poly.entity_id
_entity_poly.type
_entity_poly.pdbx_seq_one_letter_code
_entity_poly.pdbx_strand_id
1 'polypeptide(L)'
;MKKLIALILFPFLIIPFEAKANENFSVEIEALTLVMEQYKEDNESSIELDIEDKKPSYMALKQDECNAIVEVTEKTGIEVVNTESFDVNVCLKKIYKVIN
;
A
#
# COMPACT_ATOMS: atom_id res chain seq x y z
N MET A 1 8.35 -45.15 16.68
CA MET A 1 7.53 -43.98 16.30
C MET A 1 8.29 -42.65 16.27
N LYS A 2 9.34 -42.42 17.09
CA LYS A 2 10.13 -41.16 17.08
C LYS A 2 10.83 -40.82 15.74
N LYS A 3 11.23 -41.84 14.95
CA LYS A 3 11.93 -41.63 13.67
C LYS A 3 11.03 -41.12 12.53
N LEU A 4 9.71 -41.31 12.62
CA LEU A 4 8.76 -40.82 11.62
C LEU A 4 8.54 -39.30 11.73
N ILE A 5 8.57 -38.76 12.96
CA ILE A 5 8.40 -37.33 13.21
C ILE A 5 9.55 -36.53 12.60
N ALA A 6 10.79 -37.05 12.70
CA ALA A 6 11.97 -36.41 12.12
C ALA A 6 11.91 -36.32 10.58
N LEU A 7 11.28 -37.31 9.91
CA LEU A 7 11.11 -37.35 8.45
C LEU A 7 10.05 -36.36 7.95
N ILE A 8 9.03 -36.06 8.75
CA ILE A 8 7.96 -35.10 8.41
C ILE A 8 8.45 -33.65 8.57
N LEU A 9 9.38 -33.40 9.50
CA LEU A 9 9.93 -32.06 9.74
C LEU A 9 11.16 -31.73 8.87
N PHE A 10 11.79 -32.74 8.26
CA PHE A 10 12.94 -32.59 7.37
C PHE A 10 12.72 -31.67 6.15
N PRO A 11 11.59 -31.72 5.41
CA PRO A 11 11.38 -30.85 4.26
C PRO A 11 11.18 -29.37 4.62
N PHE A 12 10.76 -29.05 5.84
CA PHE A 12 10.62 -27.66 6.30
C PHE A 12 11.96 -26.96 6.57
N LEU A 13 13.05 -27.72 6.76
CA LEU A 13 14.37 -27.18 7.03
C LEU A 13 15.19 -26.86 5.77
N ILE A 14 14.72 -27.27 4.59
CA ILE A 14 15.44 -27.13 3.30
C ILE A 14 14.67 -26.24 2.32
N ILE A 15 13.63 -25.53 2.77
CA ILE A 15 13.07 -24.45 1.94
C ILE A 15 14.04 -23.28 2.04
N PRO A 16 14.77 -22.92 0.98
CA PRO A 16 15.48 -21.65 0.98
C PRO A 16 14.41 -20.58 1.15
N PHE A 17 14.43 -19.87 2.27
CA PHE A 17 13.61 -18.69 2.50
C PHE A 17 14.12 -17.53 1.63
N GLU A 18 14.35 -17.78 0.34
CA GLU A 18 14.61 -16.76 -0.66
C GLU A 18 13.28 -16.43 -1.35
N ALA A 19 12.33 -15.93 -0.55
CA ALA A 19 11.26 -15.13 -1.12
C ALA A 19 11.91 -13.81 -1.57
N LYS A 20 12.44 -13.78 -2.80
CA LYS A 20 12.73 -12.52 -3.50
C LYS A 20 11.39 -11.82 -3.61
N ALA A 21 11.17 -10.75 -2.85
CA ALA A 21 10.04 -9.87 -3.07
C ALA A 21 10.08 -9.47 -4.55
N ASN A 22 8.98 -9.70 -5.28
CA ASN A 22 8.87 -9.27 -6.67
C ASN A 22 9.06 -7.75 -6.69
N GLU A 23 10.14 -7.27 -7.29
CA GLU A 23 10.55 -5.86 -7.29
C GLU A 23 9.46 -4.94 -7.87
N ASN A 24 8.55 -5.49 -8.69
CA ASN A 24 7.37 -4.78 -9.15
C ASN A 24 6.41 -4.33 -8.04
N PHE A 25 6.24 -5.11 -6.96
CA PHE A 25 5.41 -4.70 -5.82
C PHE A 25 6.09 -3.62 -4.96
N SER A 26 7.40 -3.42 -5.10
CA SER A 26 8.14 -2.43 -4.29
C SER A 26 7.66 -1.01 -4.57
N VAL A 27 7.44 -0.66 -5.84
CA VAL A 27 7.05 0.70 -6.26
C VAL A 27 5.63 1.01 -5.80
N GLU A 28 4.70 0.07 -5.99
CA GLU A 28 3.30 0.24 -5.59
C GLU A 28 3.15 0.39 -4.08
N ILE A 29 3.85 -0.44 -3.31
CA ILE A 29 3.83 -0.37 -1.84
C ILE A 29 4.47 0.92 -1.33
N GLU A 30 5.60 1.34 -1.90
CA GLU A 30 6.26 2.58 -1.48
C GLU A 30 5.42 3.81 -1.84
N ALA A 31 4.83 3.84 -3.04
CA ALA A 31 3.91 4.90 -3.43
C ALA A 31 2.67 4.97 -2.51
N LEU A 32 2.06 3.82 -2.18
CA LEU A 32 0.97 3.75 -1.21
C LEU A 32 1.38 4.32 0.14
N THR A 33 2.56 3.92 0.62
CA THR A 33 3.07 4.34 1.92
C THR A 33 3.25 5.86 1.98
N LEU A 34 3.89 6.44 0.95
CA LEU A 34 4.09 7.88 0.85
C LEU A 34 2.77 8.67 0.86
N VAL A 35 1.76 8.21 0.13
CA VAL A 35 0.44 8.89 0.10
C VAL A 35 -0.30 8.71 1.41
N MET A 36 -0.25 7.53 2.03
CA MET A 36 -0.87 7.29 3.34
C MET A 36 -0.24 8.14 4.44
N GLU A 37 1.07 8.38 4.40
CA GLU A 37 1.77 9.28 5.33
C GLU A 37 1.29 10.73 5.14
N GLN A 38 1.29 11.24 3.90
CA GLN A 38 0.78 12.58 3.60
C GLN A 38 -0.69 12.76 4.04
N TYR A 39 -1.56 11.78 3.78
CA TYR A 39 -2.97 11.84 4.20
C TYR A 39 -3.15 11.87 5.72
N LYS A 40 -2.29 11.16 6.47
CA LYS A 40 -2.34 11.21 7.93
C LYS A 40 -1.90 12.58 8.44
N GLU A 41 -0.82 13.13 7.91
CA GLU A 41 -0.34 14.47 8.27
C GLU A 41 -1.38 15.56 7.95
N ASP A 42 -2.00 15.49 6.78
CA ASP A 42 -3.03 16.44 6.36
C ASP A 42 -4.27 16.34 7.28
N ASN A 43 -4.73 15.13 7.59
CA ASN A 43 -5.87 14.91 8.50
C ASN A 43 -5.59 15.33 9.95
N GLU A 44 -4.38 15.12 10.46
CA GLU A 44 -3.98 15.59 11.81
C GLU A 44 -3.93 17.12 11.87
N SER A 45 -3.61 17.79 10.75
CA SER A 45 -3.57 19.25 10.67
C SER A 45 -4.96 19.89 10.50
N SER A 46 -5.94 19.15 9.99
CA SER A 46 -7.33 19.59 9.81
C SER A 46 -8.24 19.02 10.89
N ILE A 47 -8.34 19.72 12.02
CA ILE A 47 -9.39 19.66 13.06
C ILE A 47 -10.15 18.31 13.22
N GLU A 48 -9.92 17.70 14.38
CA GLU A 48 -10.51 16.54 15.08
C GLU A 48 -12.05 16.31 15.04
N LEU A 49 -12.74 16.60 13.94
CA LEU A 49 -14.18 16.43 13.80
C LEU A 49 -14.44 15.63 12.51
N ASP A 50 -14.86 14.37 12.67
CA ASP A 50 -15.46 13.47 11.65
C ASP A 50 -14.62 12.27 11.13
N ILE A 51 -13.65 11.76 11.91
CA ILE A 51 -12.82 10.58 11.55
C ILE A 51 -13.57 9.24 11.74
N GLU A 52 -14.71 9.19 12.42
CA GLU A 52 -15.36 7.91 12.76
C GLU A 52 -16.00 7.17 11.57
N ASP A 53 -16.28 7.83 10.43
CA ASP A 53 -16.98 7.17 9.30
C ASP A 53 -16.28 7.20 7.93
N LYS A 54 -15.19 7.95 7.75
CA LYS A 54 -14.46 7.96 6.47
C LYS A 54 -13.34 6.92 6.48
N LYS A 55 -13.61 5.74 5.90
CA LYS A 55 -12.57 4.75 5.59
C LYS A 55 -12.10 4.92 4.15
N PRO A 56 -11.00 5.68 3.90
CA PRO A 56 -10.44 5.77 2.57
C PRO A 56 -9.94 4.41 2.10
N SER A 57 -10.22 4.08 0.85
CA SER A 57 -9.71 2.90 0.16
C SER A 57 -8.64 3.35 -0.82
N TYR A 58 -7.43 2.83 -0.63
CA TYR A 58 -6.25 3.17 -1.41
C TYR A 58 -5.97 2.12 -2.49
N MET A 59 -5.55 2.55 -3.67
CA MET A 59 -5.12 1.69 -4.75
C MET A 59 -3.92 2.30 -5.45
N ALA A 60 -2.83 1.55 -5.60
CA ALA A 60 -1.68 1.99 -6.40
C ALA A 60 -1.60 1.21 -7.70
N LEU A 61 -1.19 1.92 -8.74
CA LEU A 61 -1.02 1.43 -10.10
C LEU A 61 0.37 1.82 -10.58
N LYS A 62 1.26 0.84 -10.72
CA LYS A 62 2.60 1.06 -11.29
C LYS A 62 2.49 1.55 -12.74
N GLN A 63 3.19 2.65 -13.05
CA GLN A 63 3.36 3.13 -14.43
C GLN A 63 4.71 2.69 -14.98
N ASP A 64 5.78 2.90 -14.20
CA ASP A 64 7.14 2.49 -14.53
C ASP A 64 7.92 2.11 -13.25
N GLU A 65 9.24 1.97 -13.36
CA GLU A 65 10.12 1.58 -12.24
C GLU A 65 10.18 2.61 -11.10
N CYS A 66 9.84 3.88 -11.35
CA CYS A 66 9.92 4.97 -10.38
C CYS A 66 8.59 5.68 -10.13
N ASN A 67 7.59 5.50 -10.98
CA ASN A 67 6.34 6.24 -10.99
C ASN A 67 5.16 5.30 -10.80
N ALA A 68 4.23 5.71 -9.94
CA ALA A 68 2.97 5.03 -9.71
C ALA A 68 1.86 6.06 -9.47
N ILE A 69 0.65 5.71 -9.87
CA ILE A 69 -0.54 6.49 -9.58
C ILE A 69 -1.21 5.87 -8.37
N VAL A 70 -1.53 6.69 -7.37
CA VAL A 70 -2.29 6.28 -6.19
C VAL A 70 -3.66 6.93 -6.24
N GLU A 71 -4.71 6.14 -6.17
CA GLU A 71 -6.09 6.58 -6.05
C GLU A 71 -6.58 6.36 -4.62
N VAL A 72 -7.17 7.40 -4.06
CA VAL A 72 -7.76 7.40 -2.73
C VAL A 72 -9.24 7.65 -2.87
N THR A 73 -10.04 6.65 -2.52
CA THR A 73 -11.50 6.68 -2.66
C THR A 73 -12.15 6.77 -1.28
N GLU A 74 -12.97 7.79 -1.06
CA GLU A 74 -13.82 7.88 0.11
C GLU A 74 -15.16 7.20 -0.18
N LYS A 75 -15.55 6.24 0.67
CA LYS A 75 -16.79 5.48 0.52
C LYS A 75 -17.70 5.72 1.72
N THR A 76 -18.99 5.85 1.45
CA THR A 76 -20.06 5.83 2.46
C THR A 76 -20.97 4.66 2.15
N GLY A 77 -20.77 3.54 2.85
CA GLY A 77 -21.44 2.28 2.53
C GLY A 77 -21.03 1.72 1.17
N ILE A 78 -21.96 1.71 0.21
CA ILE A 78 -21.75 1.18 -1.16
C ILE A 78 -21.38 2.30 -2.14
N GLU A 79 -21.64 3.56 -1.80
CA GLU A 79 -21.45 4.70 -2.68
C GLU A 79 -20.05 5.31 -2.53
N VAL A 80 -19.43 5.66 -3.66
CA VAL A 80 -18.15 6.39 -3.71
C VAL A 80 -18.46 7.87 -3.70
N VAL A 81 -18.01 8.59 -2.68
CA VAL A 81 -18.31 10.01 -2.47
C VAL A 81 -17.25 10.91 -3.09
N ASN A 82 -15.99 10.51 -2.95
CA ASN A 82 -14.86 11.26 -3.51
C ASN A 82 -13.78 10.28 -4.01
N THR A 83 -13.05 10.69 -5.04
CA THR A 83 -11.89 9.99 -5.55
C THR A 83 -10.80 11.01 -5.84
N GLU A 84 -9.68 10.88 -5.14
CA GLU A 84 -8.51 11.71 -5.35
C GLU A 84 -7.41 10.86 -6.00
N SER A 85 -6.71 11.43 -6.97
CA SER A 85 -5.62 10.75 -7.67
C SER A 85 -4.30 11.48 -7.43
N PHE A 86 -3.23 10.73 -7.22
CA PHE A 86 -1.89 11.23 -6.94
C PHE A 86 -0.90 10.57 -7.88
N ASP A 87 -0.10 11.37 -8.56
CA ASP A 87 1.08 10.89 -9.29
C ASP A 87 2.27 10.90 -8.33
N VAL A 88 2.86 9.73 -8.11
CA VAL A 88 3.91 9.51 -7.11
C VAL A 88 5.18 9.06 -7.81
N ASN A 89 6.22 9.88 -7.67
CA ASN A 89 7.58 9.48 -8.02
C ASN A 89 8.28 8.94 -6.77
N VAL A 90 8.41 7.62 -6.71
CA VAL A 90 9.02 6.87 -5.61
C VAL A 90 10.52 7.15 -5.49
N CYS A 91 11.22 7.20 -6.63
CA CYS A 91 12.68 7.42 -6.67
C CYS A 91 13.09 8.80 -6.13
N LEU A 92 12.26 9.82 -6.37
CA LEU A 92 12.44 11.18 -5.88
C LEU A 92 11.65 11.46 -4.60
N LYS A 93 10.81 10.52 -4.14
CA LYS A 93 9.86 10.64 -3.03
C LYS A 93 8.99 11.90 -3.13
N LYS A 94 8.40 12.11 -4.30
CA LYS A 94 7.52 13.26 -4.58
C LYS A 94 6.11 12.81 -4.89
N ILE A 95 5.13 13.54 -4.37
CA ILE A 95 3.71 13.29 -4.55
C ILE A 95 3.11 14.52 -5.23
N TYR A 96 2.33 14.30 -6.29
CA TYR A 96 1.61 15.34 -7.01
C TYR A 96 0.13 15.00 -7.04
N LYS A 97 -0.71 15.82 -6.39
CA LYS A 97 -2.17 15.68 -6.49
C LYS A 97 -2.63 16.06 -7.89
N VAL A 98 -3.28 15.13 -8.58
CA VAL A 98 -3.88 15.35 -9.90
C VAL A 98 -5.24 16.01 -9.66
N ILE A 99 -5.36 17.28 -10.06
CA ILE A 99 -6.64 18.00 -10.02
C ILE A 99 -7.30 17.81 -11.38
N ASN A 100 -8.48 17.21 -11.40
CA ASN A 100 -9.28 17.00 -12.61
C ASN A 100 -10.49 17.95 -12.60
#